data_AF-A0A0F0HH21-F1
#
_entry.id   AF-A0A0F0HH21-F1
#
_cell.length_a   1.000
_cell.length_b   1.000
_cell.length_c   1.000
_cell.angle_alpha   90.00
_cell.angle_beta   90.00
_cell.angle_gamma   90.00
#
_symmetry.space_group_name_H-M   'P 1'
#
loop_
_entity.id
_entity.type
_entity.pdbx_description
1 polymer ?
#
loop_
_entity_poly.entity_id
_entity_poly.type
_entity_poly.pdbx_seq_one_letter_code
_entity_poly.pdbx_strand_id
1 'polypeptide(L)'
;MATRAVARRQSTSSARAVGGEIADRDLVGMYLDEIARTPLLDAAREVELSQIIEAGVYARQILDGATERDGDAPTREELQALAAEGERAKEVFIRSNLRLVVAVARRYPRSGLPLLDLIQEGNAGLVRAVEKFDYTKGFKFSTY
;
A
#
# COMPACT_ATOMS: atom_id res chain seq x y z
N MET A 1 -22.31 -64.26 4.21
CA MET A 1 -23.30 -63.32 3.65
C MET A 1 -22.85 -61.90 3.97
N ALA A 2 -22.46 -61.15 2.94
CA ALA A 2 -21.96 -59.78 3.04
C ALA A 2 -22.93 -58.85 2.31
N THR A 3 -23.26 -57.68 2.87
CA THR A 3 -23.59 -56.48 2.10
C THR A 3 -23.82 -55.23 2.97
N ARG A 4 -23.13 -54.13 2.58
CA ARG A 4 -23.53 -52.71 2.54
C ARG A 4 -23.87 -51.97 3.84
N ALA A 5 -23.58 -50.68 4.03
CA ALA A 5 -23.05 -49.63 3.16
C ALA A 5 -22.46 -48.50 4.03
N VAL A 6 -21.31 -47.94 3.64
CA VAL A 6 -20.75 -46.71 4.20
C VAL A 6 -21.26 -45.54 3.36
N ALA A 7 -22.15 -44.73 3.93
CA ALA A 7 -22.68 -43.54 3.28
C ALA A 7 -21.85 -42.28 3.61
N ARG A 8 -21.09 -41.86 2.59
CA ARG A 8 -20.95 -40.48 2.08
C ARG A 8 -20.80 -39.34 3.11
N ARG A 9 -19.55 -38.89 3.31
CA ARG A 9 -19.19 -37.67 4.08
C ARG A 9 -18.38 -36.63 3.27
N GLN A 10 -18.58 -36.54 1.95
CA GLN A 10 -17.73 -35.72 1.05
C GLN A 10 -18.37 -34.41 0.53
N SER A 11 -19.63 -34.09 0.83
CA SER A 11 -20.35 -32.97 0.18
C SER A 11 -20.19 -31.59 0.85
N THR A 12 -19.83 -31.51 2.13
CA THR A 12 -19.80 -30.23 2.87
C THR A 12 -18.50 -29.42 2.67
N SER A 13 -17.39 -30.08 2.35
CA SER A 13 -16.09 -29.43 2.14
C SER A 13 -16.03 -28.65 0.82
N SER A 14 -16.62 -29.21 -0.24
CA SER A 14 -16.59 -28.59 -1.58
C SER A 14 -17.45 -27.33 -1.65
N ALA A 15 -18.64 -27.32 -1.03
CA ALA A 15 -19.49 -26.15 -1.00
C ALA A 15 -18.88 -24.97 -0.21
N ARG A 16 -18.17 -25.27 0.89
CA ARG A 16 -17.40 -24.25 1.65
C ARG A 16 -16.22 -23.71 0.86
N ALA A 17 -15.48 -24.56 0.14
CA ALA A 17 -14.37 -24.13 -0.71
C ALA A 17 -14.84 -23.21 -1.84
N VAL A 18 -15.93 -23.58 -2.54
CA VAL A 18 -16.51 -22.76 -3.61
C VAL A 18 -17.07 -21.43 -3.07
N GLY A 19 -17.72 -21.44 -1.91
CA GLY A 19 -18.19 -20.20 -1.27
C GLY A 19 -17.05 -19.25 -0.87
N GLY A 20 -15.92 -19.80 -0.40
CA GLY A 20 -14.72 -19.03 -0.10
C GLY A 20 -14.07 -18.40 -1.34
N GLU A 21 -13.98 -19.14 -2.45
CA GLU A 21 -13.43 -18.63 -3.71
C GLU A 21 -14.28 -17.51 -4.33
N ILE A 22 -15.60 -17.56 -4.18
CA ILE A 22 -16.50 -16.51 -4.67
C ILE A 22 -16.35 -15.24 -3.82
N ALA A 23 -16.28 -15.38 -2.49
CA ALA A 23 -16.06 -14.25 -1.59
C ALA A 23 -14.68 -13.60 -1.81
N ASP A 24 -13.64 -14.41 -2.00
CA ASP A 24 -12.29 -13.91 -2.28
C ASP A 24 -12.22 -13.13 -3.60
N ARG A 25 -12.90 -13.62 -4.66
CA ARG A 25 -13.02 -12.88 -5.92
C ARG A 25 -13.74 -11.55 -5.77
N ASP A 26 -14.77 -11.48 -4.92
CA ASP A 26 -15.52 -10.26 -4.66
C ASP A 26 -14.67 -9.23 -3.90
N LEU A 27 -13.91 -9.68 -2.88
CA LEU A 27 -12.98 -8.83 -2.13
C LEU A 27 -11.86 -8.28 -3.02
N VAL A 28 -11.28 -9.12 -3.89
CA VAL A 28 -10.30 -8.66 -4.88
C VAL A 28 -10.93 -7.63 -5.81
N GLY A 29 -12.16 -7.85 -6.29
CA GLY A 29 -12.87 -6.92 -7.16
C GLY A 29 -13.06 -5.55 -6.51
N MET A 30 -13.59 -5.52 -5.28
CA MET A 30 -13.79 -4.29 -4.51
C MET A 30 -12.49 -3.51 -4.31
N TYR A 31 -11.40 -4.21 -3.98
CA TYR A 31 -10.09 -3.59 -3.83
C TYR A 31 -9.58 -2.97 -5.15
N LEU A 32 -9.71 -3.70 -6.27
CA LEU A 32 -9.29 -3.18 -7.58
C LEU A 32 -10.08 -1.94 -7.98
N ASP A 33 -11.38 -1.91 -7.70
CA ASP A 33 -12.24 -0.76 -7.96
C ASP A 33 -11.87 0.46 -7.12
N GLU A 34 -11.44 0.25 -5.86
CA GLU A 34 -10.98 1.32 -4.99
C GLU A 34 -9.69 1.96 -5.53
N ILE A 35 -8.67 1.14 -5.82
CA ILE A 35 -7.36 1.65 -6.27
C ILE A 35 -7.41 2.25 -7.67
N ALA A 36 -8.40 1.86 -8.50
CA ALA A 36 -8.59 2.42 -9.84
C ALA A 36 -9.07 3.87 -9.81
N ARG A 37 -9.69 4.32 -8.71
CA ARG A 37 -10.20 5.70 -8.55
C ARG A 37 -9.10 6.71 -8.26
N THR A 38 -7.94 6.26 -7.79
CA THR A 38 -6.82 7.16 -7.50
C THR A 38 -6.00 7.41 -8.78
N PRO A 39 -5.79 8.68 -9.17
CA PRO A 39 -4.97 9.02 -10.32
C PRO A 39 -3.52 8.55 -10.17
N LEU A 40 -2.89 8.17 -11.29
CA LEU A 40 -1.47 7.86 -11.34
C LEU A 40 -0.66 9.16 -11.26
N LEU A 41 0.53 9.08 -10.66
CA LEU A 41 1.47 10.20 -10.62
C LEU A 41 2.30 10.26 -11.90
N ASP A 42 2.60 11.47 -12.34
CA ASP A 42 3.71 11.73 -13.25
C ASP A 42 5.00 12.01 -12.46
N ALA A 43 6.10 12.29 -13.17
CA ALA A 43 7.41 12.49 -12.52
C ALA A 43 7.44 13.78 -11.70
N ALA A 44 6.78 14.82 -12.21
CA ALA A 44 6.76 16.11 -11.54
C ALA A 44 6.02 15.99 -10.21
N ARG A 45 4.88 15.28 -10.21
CA ARG A 45 4.09 15.04 -9.01
C ARG A 45 4.77 14.10 -8.02
N GLU A 46 5.51 13.10 -8.49
CA GLU A 46 6.37 12.27 -7.62
C GLU A 46 7.39 13.15 -6.87
N VAL A 47 8.06 14.06 -7.57
CA VAL A 47 9.03 14.99 -6.95
C VAL A 47 8.34 15.93 -5.95
N GLU A 48 7.23 16.55 -6.35
CA GLU A 48 6.48 17.49 -5.49
C GLU A 48 6.01 16.83 -4.19
N LEU A 49 5.38 15.66 -4.28
CA LEU A 49 4.92 14.94 -3.09
C LEU A 49 6.09 14.53 -2.20
N SER A 50 7.22 14.11 -2.79
CA SER A 50 8.42 13.74 -2.01
C SER A 50 8.96 14.92 -1.19
N GLN A 51 9.00 16.12 -1.78
CA GLN A 51 9.42 17.34 -1.07
C GLN A 51 8.48 17.71 0.08
N ILE A 52 7.16 17.57 -0.14
CA ILE A 52 6.15 17.82 0.90
C ILE A 52 6.29 16.81 2.05
N ILE A 53 6.51 15.53 1.73
CA ILE A 53 6.75 14.47 2.72
C ILE A 53 7.99 14.79 3.54
N GLU A 54 9.11 15.14 2.88
CA GLU A 54 10.37 15.48 3.55
C GLU A 54 10.20 16.68 4.50
N ALA A 55 9.54 17.75 4.04
CA ALA A 55 9.23 18.91 4.87
C ALA A 55 8.37 18.56 6.09
N GLY A 56 7.36 17.70 5.90
CA GLY A 56 6.50 17.24 7.00
C GLY A 56 7.22 16.35 8.01
N VAL A 57 8.12 15.48 7.55
CA VAL A 57 8.99 14.66 8.42
C VAL A 57 9.92 15.55 9.23
N TYR A 58 10.54 16.54 8.60
CA TYR A 58 11.39 17.51 9.29
C TYR A 58 10.60 18.30 10.35
N ALA A 59 9.40 18.77 10.00
CA ALA A 59 8.53 19.46 10.95
C ALA A 59 8.14 18.58 12.15
N ARG A 60 7.88 17.28 11.92
CA ARG A 60 7.63 16.30 12.98
C ARG A 60 8.83 16.14 13.91
N GLN A 61 10.04 16.02 13.36
CA GLN A 61 11.27 15.89 14.16
C GLN A 61 11.48 17.08 15.10
N ILE A 62 11.21 18.29 14.62
CA ILE A 62 11.26 19.50 15.46
C ILE A 62 10.20 19.47 16.56
N LEU A 63 8.97 19.05 16.25
CA LEU A 63 7.88 18.94 17.23
C LEU A 63 8.18 17.91 18.33
N ASP A 64 8.84 16.82 17.97
CA ASP A 64 9.22 15.73 18.86
C ASP A 64 10.50 16.04 19.66
N GLY A 65 11.16 17.18 19.38
CA GLY A 65 12.40 17.61 20.05
C GLY A 65 13.64 16.83 19.59
N ALA A 66 13.55 16.10 18.48
CA ALA A 66 14.66 15.36 17.90
C ALA A 66 15.65 16.27 17.14
N THR A 67 15.18 17.43 16.70
CA THR A 67 15.95 18.45 15.99
C THR A 67 15.72 19.82 16.64
N GLU A 68 16.79 20.58 16.84
CA GLU A 68 16.69 21.93 17.39
C GLU A 68 16.03 22.91 16.41
N ARG A 69 15.37 23.93 16.97
CA ARG A 69 14.82 25.03 16.20
C ARG A 69 15.91 26.08 16.00
N ASP A 70 16.25 26.36 14.75
CA ASP A 70 16.99 27.59 14.44
C ASP A 70 16.11 28.83 14.67
N GLY A 71 16.74 30.00 14.78
CA GLY A 71 16.08 31.21 15.28
C GLY A 71 14.76 31.59 14.59
N ASP A 72 14.73 31.56 13.25
CA ASP A 72 13.53 31.88 12.45
C ASP A 72 12.67 30.63 12.16
N ALA A 73 12.65 29.68 13.10
CA ALA A 73 11.87 28.46 12.93
C ALA A 73 10.37 28.77 12.86
N PRO A 74 9.61 28.01 12.04
CA PRO A 74 8.16 28.12 12.00
C PRO A 74 7.54 27.95 13.38
N THR A 75 6.41 28.62 13.59
CA THR A 75 5.61 28.47 14.79
C THR A 75 5.19 27.01 14.99
N ARG A 76 4.86 26.65 16.23
CA ARG A 76 4.39 25.29 16.54
C ARG A 76 3.18 24.89 15.70
N GLU A 77 2.28 25.82 15.42
CA GLU A 77 1.09 25.61 14.59
C GLU A 77 1.45 25.35 13.13
N GLU A 78 2.38 26.12 12.56
CA GLU A 78 2.89 25.91 11.19
C GLU A 78 3.59 24.56 11.06
N LEU A 79 4.40 24.16 12.06
CA LEU A 79 5.03 22.83 12.07
C LEU A 79 4.00 21.71 12.11
N GLN A 80 2.92 21.87 12.88
CA GLN A 80 1.83 20.90 12.92
C GLN A 80 1.12 20.79 11.56
N ALA A 81 0.89 21.93 10.91
CA ALA A 81 0.29 21.97 9.58
C ALA A 81 1.19 21.29 8.53
N LEU A 82 2.50 21.57 8.54
CA LEU A 82 3.48 20.94 7.65
C LEU A 82 3.55 19.43 7.87
N ALA A 83 3.60 18.97 9.12
CA ALA A 83 3.61 17.55 9.45
C ALA A 83 2.32 16.86 8.95
N ALA A 84 1.16 17.48 9.14
CA ALA A 84 -0.11 16.94 8.66
C ALA A 84 -0.24 16.94 7.13
N GLU A 85 0.36 17.91 6.44
CA GLU A 85 0.45 17.93 4.97
C GLU A 85 1.39 16.84 4.46
N GLY A 86 2.54 16.62 5.11
CA GLY A 86 3.47 15.53 4.77
C GLY A 86 2.82 14.15 4.86
N GLU A 87 2.05 13.88 5.92
CA GLU A 87 1.33 12.60 6.05
C GLU A 87 0.26 12.43 4.95
N ARG A 88 -0.48 13.49 4.61
CA ARG A 88 -1.46 13.44 3.51
C ARG A 88 -0.77 13.22 2.16
N ALA A 89 0.37 13.86 1.92
CA ALA A 89 1.16 13.66 0.71
C ALA A 89 1.68 12.21 0.61
N LYS A 90 2.14 11.63 1.73
CA LYS A 90 2.55 10.23 1.81
C LYS A 90 1.41 9.27 1.47
N GLU A 91 0.22 9.51 2.02
CA GLU A 91 -0.98 8.71 1.68
C GLU A 91 -1.32 8.79 0.20
N VAL A 92 -1.31 10.00 -0.40
CA VAL A 92 -1.55 10.17 -1.83
C VAL A 92 -0.51 9.41 -2.65
N PHE A 93 0.77 9.54 -2.28
CA PHE A 93 1.86 8.85 -2.97
C PHE A 93 1.65 7.33 -2.98
N ILE A 94 1.38 6.74 -1.80
CA ILE A 94 1.13 5.30 -1.65
C ILE A 94 -0.08 4.89 -2.49
N ARG A 95 -1.22 5.58 -2.34
CA ARG A 95 -2.47 5.21 -3.01
C ARG A 95 -2.34 5.24 -4.53
N SER A 96 -1.66 6.23 -5.08
CA SER A 96 -1.42 6.33 -6.52
C SER A 96 -0.54 5.19 -7.08
N ASN A 97 0.17 4.46 -6.22
CA ASN A 97 1.05 3.37 -6.60
C ASN A 97 0.53 1.97 -6.23
N LEU A 98 -0.65 1.82 -5.62
CA LEU A 98 -1.23 0.50 -5.30
C LEU A 98 -1.46 -0.36 -6.55
N ARG A 99 -1.73 0.26 -7.69
CA ARG A 99 -1.88 -0.44 -8.99
C ARG A 99 -0.58 -1.12 -9.43
N LEU A 100 0.58 -0.56 -9.09
CA LEU A 100 1.88 -1.17 -9.36
C LEU A 100 2.05 -2.46 -8.54
N VAL A 101 1.65 -2.44 -7.27
CA VAL A 101 1.71 -3.61 -6.38
C VAL A 101 0.91 -4.77 -6.98
N VAL A 102 -0.33 -4.51 -7.40
CA VAL A 102 -1.17 -5.53 -8.04
C VAL A 102 -0.51 -6.07 -9.32
N ALA A 103 0.03 -5.18 -10.17
CA ALA A 103 0.68 -5.57 -11.41
C ALA A 103 1.92 -6.45 -11.19
N VAL A 104 2.66 -6.21 -10.11
CA VAL A 104 3.82 -7.03 -9.69
C VAL A 104 3.33 -8.36 -9.08
N ALA A 105 2.40 -8.34 -8.14
CA ALA A 105 1.87 -9.53 -7.46
C ALA A 105 1.31 -10.57 -8.44
N ARG A 106 0.61 -10.13 -9.49
CA ARG A 106 0.08 -11.01 -10.56
C ARG A 106 1.15 -11.80 -11.33
N ARG A 107 2.43 -11.41 -11.24
CA ARG A 107 3.55 -12.13 -11.88
C ARG A 107 4.03 -13.33 -11.05
N TYR A 108 3.52 -13.52 -9.83
CA TYR A 108 3.93 -14.58 -8.92
C TYR A 108 2.82 -15.63 -8.63
N PRO A 109 2.16 -16.22 -9.64
CA PRO A 109 1.06 -17.18 -9.41
C PRO A 109 1.51 -18.52 -8.83
N ARG A 110 2.82 -18.80 -8.82
CA ARG A 110 3.42 -20.06 -8.30
C ARG A 110 4.04 -19.91 -6.91
N SER A 111 3.77 -18.82 -6.20
CA SER A 111 4.27 -18.60 -4.83
C SER A 111 3.68 -19.56 -3.80
N GLY A 112 2.51 -20.15 -4.10
CA GLY A 112 1.72 -20.92 -3.13
C GLY A 112 0.89 -20.06 -2.18
N LEU A 113 0.95 -18.72 -2.31
CA LEU A 113 0.14 -17.78 -1.54
C LEU A 113 -1.05 -17.26 -2.38
N PRO A 114 -2.22 -17.01 -1.75
CA PRO A 114 -3.31 -16.25 -2.36
C PRO A 114 -2.86 -14.89 -2.90
N LEU A 115 -3.53 -14.40 -3.94
CA LEU A 115 -3.19 -13.10 -4.55
C LEU A 115 -3.32 -11.94 -3.55
N LEU A 116 -4.34 -11.96 -2.69
CA LEU A 116 -4.52 -10.93 -1.66
C LEU A 116 -3.31 -10.88 -0.72
N ASP A 117 -2.79 -12.02 -0.28
CA ASP A 117 -1.62 -12.04 0.61
C ASP A 117 -0.38 -11.45 -0.08
N LEU A 118 -0.15 -11.78 -1.36
CA LEU A 118 0.92 -11.16 -2.14
C LEU A 118 0.76 -9.64 -2.28
N ILE A 119 -0.48 -9.18 -2.48
CA ILE A 119 -0.80 -7.75 -2.54
C ILE A 119 -0.50 -7.08 -1.20
N GLN A 120 -0.89 -7.69 -0.08
CA GLN A 120 -0.65 -7.12 1.25
C GLN A 120 0.84 -7.00 1.57
N GLU A 121 1.63 -8.05 1.27
CA GLU A 121 3.09 -7.99 1.40
C GLU A 121 3.70 -6.92 0.48
N GLY A 122 3.21 -6.84 -0.75
CA GLY A 122 3.63 -5.81 -1.70
C GLY A 122 3.29 -4.39 -1.23
N ASN A 123 2.13 -4.18 -0.59
CA ASN A 123 1.73 -2.90 -0.01
C ASN A 123 2.65 -2.51 1.14
N ALA A 124 3.03 -3.46 2.00
CA ALA A 124 4.02 -3.21 3.05
C ALA A 124 5.40 -2.84 2.47
N GLY A 125 5.80 -3.46 1.36
CA GLY A 125 7.00 -3.09 0.61
C GLY A 125 6.89 -1.69 0.00
N LEU A 126 5.74 -1.35 -0.58
CA LEU A 126 5.46 -0.04 -1.18
C LEU A 126 5.59 1.09 -0.17
N VAL A 127 5.00 0.95 1.02
CA VAL A 127 5.11 1.96 2.10
C VAL A 127 6.57 2.23 2.43
N ARG A 128 7.37 1.16 2.61
CA ARG A 128 8.81 1.27 2.87
C ARG A 128 9.59 1.88 1.71
N ALA A 129 9.17 1.63 0.48
CA ALA A 129 9.78 2.23 -0.71
C ALA A 129 9.52 3.73 -0.76
N VAL A 130 8.30 4.18 -0.47
CA VAL A 130 7.95 5.62 -0.39
C VAL A 130 8.78 6.33 0.68
N GLU A 131 9.00 5.70 1.83
CA GLU A 131 9.82 6.26 2.92
C GLU A 131 11.30 6.42 2.57
N LYS A 132 11.80 5.66 1.60
CA LYS A 132 13.23 5.64 1.23
C LYS A 132 13.50 6.19 -0.16
N PHE A 133 12.45 6.57 -0.88
CA PHE A 133 12.56 7.05 -2.24
C PHE A 133 13.34 8.37 -2.27
N ASP A 134 14.35 8.41 -3.14
CA ASP A 134 15.20 9.58 -3.31
C ASP A 134 14.91 10.20 -4.68
N TYR A 135 14.07 11.22 -4.67
CA TYR A 135 13.64 11.94 -5.87
C TYR A 135 14.79 12.71 -6.55
N THR A 136 15.89 12.99 -5.83
CA THR A 136 17.03 13.76 -6.36
C THR A 136 17.85 12.97 -7.39
N LYS A 137 17.73 11.64 -7.38
CA LYS A 137 18.41 10.75 -8.34
C LYS A 137 17.82 10.79 -9.75
N GLY A 138 16.66 11.43 -9.95
CA GLY A 138 16.06 11.61 -11.27
C GLY A 138 15.44 10.35 -11.89
N PHE A 139 15.31 9.27 -11.12
CA PHE A 139 14.58 8.06 -11.54
C PHE A 139 13.11 8.14 -11.14
N LYS A 140 12.24 7.55 -11.96
CA LYS A 140 10.83 7.32 -11.62
C LYS A 140 10.69 6.42 -10.40
N PHE A 141 9.67 6.68 -9.58
CA PHE A 141 9.39 5.84 -8.41
C PHE A 141 9.21 4.37 -8.76
N SER A 142 8.51 4.07 -9.85
CA SER A 142 8.25 2.69 -10.29
C SER A 142 9.50 1.88 -10.68
N THR A 143 10.66 2.54 -10.82
CA THR A 143 11.95 1.91 -11.11
C THR A 143 12.75 1.60 -9.84
N TYR A 144 12.50 2.35 -8.75
CA TYR A 144 13.18 2.22 -7.46
C TYR A 144 12.74 0.97 -6.70
#